data_AF-A0A2E6YH71-F1
#
_entry.id   AF-A0A2E6YH71-F1
#
_cell.length_a   1.000
_cell.length_b   1.000
_cell.length_c   1.000
_cell.angle_alpha   90.00
_cell.angle_beta   90.00
_cell.angle_gamma   90.00
#
_symmetry.space_group_name_H-M   'P 1'
#
loop_
_entity.id
_entity.type
_entity.pdbx_description
1 polymer ?
#
loop_
_entity_poly.entity_id
_entity_poly.type
_entity_poly.pdbx_seq_one_letter_code
_entity_poly.pdbx_strand_id
1 'polypeptide(L)'
;MKKTYWLDLELREDIDDLITLEYALTNNSNIKVLSIHNPSRKELQLAQLYREDMLKRNGFCFDLVINGEITEYETENDLSPFIPYNVLIAESVQDFLPLPFEATFEKDVAEFNAKFEDPDKHFNERLVIYKLEDYIKKIDMKGMTVFCGGSLNTLSVLADNFDCSSFEAYVQGGFASYKIVGSKNTLNRFKDREDCPTWNLNLDIEATDKVLKSDLKIKFISKNICHSAWVHKNDILKNTNMFSTNRFKTYLSYLSGKKSKKKCLHDVLAFMSIENKELVEFKEVVLNRNNDDIPKWWSELETNSKHSISVSYNYDLFLDNFIKTFINGIQI
;
A
#
# COMPACT_ATOMS: atom_id res chain seq x y z
N MET A 1 -2.16 -21.62 9.01
CA MET A 1 -2.13 -20.40 9.85
C MET A 1 -2.36 -19.20 8.95
N LYS A 2 -3.15 -18.22 9.39
CA LYS A 2 -3.33 -16.95 8.67
C LYS A 2 -1.99 -16.19 8.71
N LYS A 3 -1.53 -15.66 7.57
CA LYS A 3 -0.29 -14.87 7.52
C LYS A 3 -0.44 -13.64 8.41
N THR A 4 0.65 -13.22 9.04
CA THR A 4 0.72 -11.99 9.83
C THR A 4 1.51 -10.96 9.04
N TYR A 5 0.99 -9.73 8.94
CA TYR A 5 1.54 -8.72 8.05
C TYR A 5 2.20 -7.57 8.81
N TRP A 6 3.34 -7.14 8.28
CA TRP A 6 3.92 -5.81 8.49
C TRP A 6 3.70 -5.02 7.21
N LEU A 7 2.93 -3.94 7.25
CA LEU A 7 2.72 -3.05 6.10
C LEU A 7 3.58 -1.81 6.24
N ASP A 8 4.47 -1.57 5.29
CA ASP A 8 5.28 -0.36 5.19
C ASP A 8 4.76 0.48 4.02
N LEU A 9 4.11 1.61 4.34
CA LEU A 9 3.31 2.43 3.41
C LEU A 9 3.70 3.90 3.48
N GLU A 10 3.49 4.63 2.38
CA GLU A 10 3.65 6.09 2.29
C GLU A 10 2.27 6.76 2.11
N LEU A 11 1.54 6.98 3.21
CA LEU A 11 0.13 7.43 3.19
C LEU A 11 -0.08 8.88 2.73
N ARG A 12 0.99 9.55 2.31
CA ARG A 12 1.05 10.99 2.05
C ARG A 12 0.61 11.39 0.65
N GLU A 13 1.23 10.82 -0.38
CA GLU A 13 1.24 11.41 -1.74
C GLU A 13 0.49 10.53 -2.75
N ASP A 14 0.51 9.22 -2.58
CA ASP A 14 -0.16 8.29 -3.46
C ASP A 14 -1.39 7.67 -2.79
N ILE A 15 -2.55 7.90 -3.40
CA ILE A 15 -3.80 7.25 -2.99
C ILE A 15 -3.68 5.72 -3.02
N ASP A 16 -2.75 5.18 -3.81
CA ASP A 16 -2.48 3.74 -3.92
C ASP A 16 -2.15 3.10 -2.56
N ASP A 17 -1.29 3.72 -1.76
CA ASP A 17 -0.96 3.27 -0.39
C ASP A 17 -2.18 3.25 0.52
N LEU A 18 -2.98 4.31 0.48
CA LEU A 18 -4.21 4.40 1.27
C LEU A 18 -5.22 3.32 0.86
N ILE A 19 -5.41 3.11 -0.45
CA ILE A 19 -6.29 2.05 -0.96
C ILE A 19 -5.73 0.66 -0.62
N THR A 20 -4.41 0.50 -0.56
CA THR A 20 -3.77 -0.74 -0.11
C THR A 20 -4.08 -1.02 1.35
N LEU A 21 -3.99 -0.02 2.22
CA LEU A 21 -4.42 -0.13 3.62
C LEU A 21 -5.90 -0.47 3.71
N GLU A 22 -6.77 0.28 3.03
CA GLU A 22 -8.22 0.03 3.02
C GLU A 22 -8.55 -1.39 2.52
N TYR A 23 -7.90 -1.86 1.45
CA TYR A 23 -8.06 -3.21 0.93
C TYR A 23 -7.68 -4.25 1.98
N ALA A 24 -6.49 -4.13 2.59
CA ALA A 24 -6.00 -5.06 3.59
C ALA A 24 -6.96 -5.14 4.80
N LEU A 25 -7.42 -3.99 5.29
CA LEU A 25 -8.38 -3.88 6.39
C LEU A 25 -9.75 -4.48 6.05
N THR A 26 -10.22 -4.24 4.82
CA THR A 26 -11.51 -4.73 4.34
C THR A 26 -11.50 -6.24 4.15
N ASN A 27 -10.37 -6.81 3.72
CA ASN A 27 -10.15 -8.26 3.65
C ASN A 27 -9.88 -8.90 5.01
N ASN A 28 -9.97 -8.12 6.11
CA ASN A 28 -9.65 -8.55 7.46
C ASN A 28 -8.26 -9.19 7.56
N SER A 29 -7.28 -8.64 6.84
CA SER A 29 -5.89 -9.09 6.89
C SER A 29 -5.36 -9.01 8.32
N ASN A 30 -4.54 -9.98 8.74
CA ASN A 30 -3.97 -9.97 10.09
C ASN A 30 -2.76 -9.02 10.14
N ILE A 31 -3.02 -7.72 10.02
CA ILE A 31 -2.03 -6.66 10.09
C ILE A 31 -1.61 -6.50 11.54
N LYS A 32 -0.35 -6.80 11.82
CA LYS A 32 0.25 -6.64 13.14
C LYS A 32 0.92 -5.29 13.30
N VAL A 33 1.55 -4.81 12.23
CA VAL A 33 2.30 -3.55 12.22
C VAL A 33 1.94 -2.76 10.97
N LEU A 34 1.71 -1.46 11.16
CA LEU A 34 1.74 -0.47 10.09
C LEU A 34 2.94 0.45 10.36
N SER A 35 3.90 0.49 9.45
CA SER A 35 5.01 1.44 9.49
C SER A 35 4.88 2.50 8.42
N ILE A 36 5.33 3.71 8.76
CA ILE A 36 5.38 4.85 7.85
C ILE A 36 6.75 5.52 8.01
N HIS A 37 7.42 5.77 6.88
CA HIS A 37 8.72 6.45 6.86
C HIS A 37 8.54 7.96 6.72
N ASN A 38 9.17 8.72 7.61
CA ASN A 38 9.04 10.18 7.74
C ASN A 38 7.59 10.69 7.63
N PRO A 39 6.68 10.24 8.50
CA PRO A 39 5.27 10.57 8.40
C PRO A 39 5.00 12.03 8.74
N SER A 40 3.96 12.58 8.14
CA SER A 40 3.33 13.80 8.62
C SER A 40 2.38 13.56 9.79
N ARG A 41 2.07 14.61 10.56
CA ARG A 41 1.04 14.54 11.62
C ARG A 41 -0.32 14.05 11.09
N LYS A 42 -0.68 14.44 9.86
CA LYS A 42 -1.94 14.05 9.23
C LYS A 42 -1.97 12.58 8.85
N GLU A 43 -0.86 12.02 8.37
CA GLU A 43 -0.76 10.58 8.14
C GLU A 43 -0.87 9.79 9.44
N LEU A 44 -0.27 10.27 10.53
CA LEU A 44 -0.40 9.65 11.84
C LEU A 44 -1.84 9.71 12.36
N GLN A 45 -2.53 10.83 12.16
CA GLN A 45 -3.96 10.95 12.45
C GLN A 45 -4.79 9.96 11.64
N LEU A 46 -4.53 9.85 10.33
CA LEU A 46 -5.23 8.92 9.47
C LEU A 46 -5.00 7.46 9.89
N ALA A 47 -3.75 7.08 10.11
CA ALA A 47 -3.39 5.73 10.57
C ALA A 47 -4.08 5.40 11.90
N GLN A 48 -4.14 6.37 12.83
CA GLN A 48 -4.84 6.20 14.10
C GLN A 48 -6.36 6.01 13.92
N LEU A 49 -7.00 6.73 13.00
CA LEU A 49 -8.43 6.55 12.71
C LEU A 49 -8.72 5.12 12.22
N TYR A 50 -7.92 4.59 11.29
CA TYR A 50 -8.06 3.19 10.84
C TYR A 50 -7.77 2.18 11.96
N ARG A 51 -6.79 2.47 12.82
CA ARG A 51 -6.45 1.63 13.97
C ARG A 51 -7.62 1.54 14.95
N GLU A 52 -8.28 2.66 15.25
CA GLU A 52 -9.46 2.70 16.11
C GLU A 52 -10.66 1.99 15.51
N ASP A 53 -10.90 2.18 14.21
CA ASP A 53 -11.95 1.49 13.48
C ASP A 53 -11.72 -0.04 13.47
N MET A 54 -10.48 -0.51 13.26
CA MET A 54 -10.14 -1.93 13.44
C MET A 54 -10.44 -2.43 14.85
N LEU A 55 -10.02 -1.68 15.87
CA LEU A 55 -10.23 -2.08 17.26
C LEU A 55 -11.73 -2.23 17.56
N LYS A 56 -12.56 -1.30 17.06
CA LYS A 56 -14.01 -1.34 17.21
C LYS A 56 -14.63 -2.53 16.47
N ARG A 57 -14.23 -2.77 15.21
CA ARG A 57 -14.81 -3.82 14.36
C ARG A 57 -14.38 -5.23 14.76
N ASN A 58 -13.12 -5.40 15.17
CA ASN A 58 -12.49 -6.72 15.28
C ASN A 58 -11.97 -7.04 16.68
N GLY A 59 -11.96 -6.08 17.61
CA GLY A 59 -11.40 -6.28 18.96
C GLY A 59 -9.87 -6.34 19.02
N PHE A 60 -9.18 -6.11 17.90
CA PHE A 60 -7.72 -6.01 17.81
C PHE A 60 -7.32 -4.90 16.83
N CYS A 61 -6.10 -4.39 16.96
CA CYS A 61 -5.55 -3.38 16.06
C CYS A 61 -4.06 -3.64 15.79
N PHE A 62 -3.50 -2.96 14.79
CA PHE A 62 -2.07 -2.97 14.52
C PHE A 62 -1.33 -2.00 15.45
N ASP A 63 -0.04 -2.27 15.64
CA ASP A 63 0.90 -1.31 16.21
C ASP A 63 1.32 -0.30 15.13
N LEU A 64 1.34 0.99 15.47
CA LEU A 64 1.81 2.05 14.59
C LEU A 64 3.28 2.34 14.87
N VAL A 65 4.11 2.17 13.85
CA VAL A 65 5.57 2.33 13.93
C VAL A 65 6.01 3.45 13.00
N ILE A 66 6.90 4.31 13.47
CA ILE A 66 7.51 5.35 12.63
C ILE A 66 8.97 5.02 12.40
N ASN A 67 9.40 5.23 11.16
CA ASN A 67 10.80 5.18 10.78
C ASN A 67 11.24 6.58 10.33
N GLY A 68 12.31 7.11 10.93
CA GLY A 68 12.72 8.51 10.72
C GLY A 68 11.92 9.51 11.57
N GLU A 69 11.86 10.75 11.10
CA GLU A 69 11.34 11.91 11.84
C GLU A 69 9.94 12.30 11.39
N ILE A 70 9.15 12.91 12.29
CA ILE A 70 7.85 13.48 11.91
C ILE A 70 8.10 14.76 11.11
N THR A 71 7.59 14.83 9.90
CA THR A 71 7.79 15.97 8.99
C THR A 71 6.52 16.80 8.81
N GLU A 72 6.66 18.06 8.45
CA GLU A 72 5.56 18.93 8.00
C GLU A 72 5.75 19.26 6.53
N TYR A 73 4.66 19.29 5.76
CA TYR A 73 4.72 19.47 4.31
C TYR A 73 3.89 20.65 3.82
N GLU A 74 4.28 21.17 2.66
CA GLU A 74 3.49 22.14 1.89
C GLU A 74 2.11 21.53 1.56
N THR A 75 1.05 22.32 1.72
CA THR A 75 -0.36 21.91 1.74
C THR A 75 -0.89 21.19 0.49
N GLU A 76 -0.12 21.13 -0.60
CA GLU A 76 -0.59 20.64 -1.90
C GLU A 76 -0.47 19.12 -2.10
N ASN A 77 0.27 18.42 -1.22
CA ASN A 77 0.54 16.98 -1.33
C ASN A 77 -0.22 16.15 -0.30
N ASP A 78 -1.37 16.64 0.15
CA ASP A 78 -2.13 16.05 1.24
C ASP A 78 -3.33 15.24 0.73
N LEU A 79 -3.41 13.96 1.12
CA LEU A 79 -4.57 13.12 0.83
C LEU A 79 -5.74 13.37 1.80
N SER A 80 -5.55 14.18 2.85
CA SER A 80 -6.60 14.47 3.83
C SER A 80 -7.93 14.96 3.26
N PRO A 81 -7.98 15.75 2.16
CA PRO A 81 -9.25 16.13 1.55
C PRO A 81 -10.04 14.92 1.03
N PHE A 82 -9.37 13.83 0.64
CA PHE A 82 -10.01 12.68 0.00
C PHE A 82 -10.43 11.58 0.97
N ILE A 83 -10.02 11.66 2.24
CA ILE A 83 -10.38 10.69 3.29
C ILE A 83 -11.86 10.90 3.64
N PRO A 84 -12.77 9.96 3.32
CA PRO A 84 -14.16 10.13 3.65
C PRO A 84 -14.39 9.91 5.15
N TYR A 85 -15.35 10.67 5.66
CA TYR A 85 -15.99 10.55 6.97
C TYR A 85 -16.46 9.13 7.36
N ASN A 86 -16.36 8.13 6.48
CA ASN A 86 -16.88 6.78 6.72
C ASN A 86 -16.08 6.02 7.80
N VAL A 87 -14.81 6.39 8.06
CA VAL A 87 -14.04 5.90 9.23
C VAL A 87 -14.61 6.44 10.55
N LEU A 88 -15.44 7.49 10.50
CA LEU A 88 -16.13 8.09 11.65
C LEU A 88 -17.58 7.61 11.82
N ILE A 89 -18.19 6.96 10.81
CA ILE A 89 -19.60 6.50 10.86
C ILE A 89 -19.65 5.00 11.13
N ALA A 90 -19.12 4.59 12.28
CA ALA A 90 -19.48 3.30 12.88
C ALA A 90 -20.71 3.42 13.83
N GLU A 91 -21.29 4.62 13.97
CA GLU A 91 -22.34 4.88 14.97
C GLU A 91 -23.77 5.08 14.43
N SER A 92 -24.04 5.05 13.12
CA SER A 92 -25.42 5.21 12.65
C SER A 92 -25.70 4.56 11.30
N VAL A 93 -25.81 3.23 11.29
CA VAL A 93 -26.61 2.54 10.26
C VAL A 93 -28.08 2.66 10.66
N GLN A 94 -28.66 3.84 10.46
CA GLN A 94 -30.10 4.03 10.27
C GLN A 94 -30.29 5.43 9.69
N ASP A 95 -30.86 5.47 8.48
CA ASP A 95 -31.43 6.66 7.85
C ASP A 95 -30.50 7.78 7.37
N PHE A 96 -29.83 7.57 6.23
CA PHE A 96 -29.56 8.68 5.31
C PHE A 96 -29.92 8.31 3.87
N LEU A 97 -30.97 8.95 3.35
CA LEU A 97 -31.28 9.02 1.93
C LEU A 97 -30.21 9.87 1.21
N PRO A 98 -29.91 9.59 -0.08
CA PRO A 98 -28.78 10.17 -0.77
C PRO A 98 -29.05 11.64 -1.13
N LEU A 99 -28.15 12.54 -0.73
CA LEU A 99 -28.04 13.88 -1.29
C LEU A 99 -27.04 13.90 -2.46
N PRO A 100 -27.20 14.80 -3.44
CA PRO A 100 -26.35 14.86 -4.62
C PRO A 100 -24.88 15.11 -4.26
N PHE A 101 -24.02 14.27 -4.85
CA PHE A 101 -22.62 13.98 -4.52
C PHE A 101 -21.66 15.19 -4.48
N GLU A 102 -22.05 16.35 -5.01
CA GLU A 102 -21.17 17.52 -5.14
C GLU A 102 -21.42 18.59 -4.07
N ALA A 103 -22.60 18.63 -3.44
CA ALA A 103 -22.98 19.71 -2.52
C ALA A 103 -22.67 19.46 -1.03
N THR A 104 -22.26 18.24 -0.66
CA THR A 104 -22.01 17.88 0.75
C THR A 104 -20.54 17.91 1.13
N PHE A 105 -19.61 17.85 0.17
CA PHE A 105 -18.18 17.66 0.45
C PHE A 105 -17.53 18.82 1.22
N GLU A 106 -17.77 20.08 0.82
CA GLU A 106 -17.22 21.24 1.53
C GLU A 106 -17.79 21.39 2.95
N LYS A 107 -19.07 21.02 3.12
CA LYS A 107 -19.75 21.04 4.42
C LYS A 107 -19.25 19.91 5.34
N ASP A 108 -19.01 18.73 4.79
CA ASP A 108 -18.53 17.54 5.52
C ASP A 108 -17.07 17.74 6.01
N VAL A 109 -16.22 18.39 5.21
CA VAL A 109 -14.85 18.77 5.60
C VAL A 109 -14.85 19.87 6.67
N ALA A 110 -15.75 20.86 6.55
CA ALA A 110 -15.91 21.88 7.56
C ALA A 110 -16.42 21.31 8.90
N GLU A 111 -17.37 20.35 8.86
CA GLU A 111 -17.83 19.63 10.05
C GLU A 111 -16.76 18.70 10.64
N PHE A 112 -15.89 18.08 9.83
CA PHE A 112 -14.71 17.34 10.32
C PHE A 112 -13.79 18.27 11.11
N ASN A 113 -13.41 19.41 10.52
CA ASN A 113 -12.55 20.39 11.16
C ASN A 113 -13.20 21.04 12.40
N ALA A 114 -14.54 21.12 12.45
CA ALA A 114 -15.28 21.69 13.58
C ALA A 114 -15.57 20.69 14.72
N LYS A 115 -15.71 19.38 14.45
CA LYS A 115 -15.89 18.37 15.51
C LYS A 115 -14.63 18.12 16.33
N PHE A 116 -13.47 18.43 15.75
CA PHE A 116 -12.19 18.50 16.44
C PHE A 116 -11.87 19.96 16.77
N GLU A 117 -12.72 20.59 17.59
CA GLU A 117 -12.33 21.79 18.34
C GLU A 117 -11.14 21.40 19.23
N ASP A 118 -9.94 21.75 18.75
CA ASP A 118 -8.63 21.38 19.30
C ASP A 118 -8.20 19.91 19.04
N PRO A 119 -7.80 19.57 17.79
CA PRO A 119 -7.28 18.25 17.44
C PRO A 119 -6.05 17.86 18.29
N ASP A 120 -5.30 18.84 18.78
CA ASP A 120 -4.08 18.62 19.56
C ASP A 120 -4.37 18.15 21.00
N LYS A 121 -5.55 18.45 21.56
CA LYS A 121 -5.87 18.18 22.97
C LYS A 121 -6.25 16.73 23.26
N HIS A 122 -6.92 16.06 22.32
CA HIS A 122 -7.34 14.65 22.47
C HIS A 122 -6.45 13.65 21.71
N PHE A 123 -5.69 14.11 20.71
CA PHE A 123 -4.77 13.28 19.92
C PHE A 123 -3.59 12.76 20.75
N ASN A 124 -3.07 13.57 21.67
CA ASN A 124 -1.86 13.25 22.44
C ASN A 124 -2.07 12.20 23.56
N GLU A 125 -3.31 11.94 24.00
CA GLU A 125 -3.55 11.08 25.17
C GLU A 125 -3.75 9.58 24.83
N ARG A 126 -3.95 9.22 23.56
CA ARG A 126 -4.24 7.82 23.13
C ARG A 126 -3.38 7.26 22.01
N LEU A 127 -2.56 8.11 21.38
CA LEU A 127 -1.73 7.72 20.27
C LEU A 127 -0.46 7.01 20.76
N VAL A 128 -0.46 5.69 20.70
CA VAL A 128 0.73 4.88 20.98
C VAL A 128 1.48 4.66 19.67
N ILE A 129 2.48 5.50 19.43
CA ILE A 129 3.43 5.36 18.33
C ILE A 129 4.75 4.83 18.87
N TYR A 130 5.35 3.89 18.14
CA TYR A 130 6.68 3.40 18.44
C TYR A 130 7.69 3.89 17.41
N LYS A 131 8.87 4.31 17.86
CA LYS A 131 10.02 4.42 16.95
C LYS A 131 10.48 3.02 16.53
N LEU A 132 10.85 2.87 15.26
CA LEU A 132 11.28 1.58 14.69
C LEU A 132 12.37 0.91 15.53
N GLU A 133 13.41 1.67 15.88
CA GLU A 133 14.56 1.23 16.69
C GLU A 133 14.20 0.66 18.07
N ASP A 134 13.08 1.10 18.65
CA ASP A 134 12.58 0.57 19.93
C ASP A 134 11.59 -0.57 19.71
N TYR A 135 10.79 -0.50 18.64
CA TYR A 135 9.81 -1.53 18.33
C TYR A 135 10.47 -2.87 17.96
N ILE A 136 11.57 -2.84 17.22
CA ILE A 136 12.30 -4.06 16.83
C ILE A 136 12.81 -4.85 18.04
N LYS A 137 13.05 -4.21 19.18
CA LYS A 137 13.54 -4.88 20.41
C LYS A 137 12.49 -5.77 21.08
N LYS A 138 11.21 -5.64 20.71
CA LYS A 138 10.09 -6.32 21.39
C LYS A 138 9.22 -7.21 20.49
N ILE A 139 9.37 -7.11 19.17
CA ILE A 139 8.57 -7.86 18.20
C ILE A 139 9.25 -9.19 17.84
N ASP A 140 8.46 -10.23 17.61
CA ASP A 140 8.90 -11.47 16.98
C ASP A 140 8.49 -11.47 15.51
N MET A 141 9.47 -11.58 14.61
CA MET A 141 9.26 -11.57 13.16
C MET A 141 8.95 -12.96 12.58
N LYS A 142 8.96 -14.03 13.40
CA LYS A 142 8.79 -15.40 12.93
C LYS A 142 7.45 -15.62 12.22
N GLY A 143 7.52 -15.99 10.94
CA GLY A 143 6.38 -16.27 10.08
C GLY A 143 5.65 -15.01 9.58
N MET A 144 6.22 -13.82 9.76
CA MET A 144 5.66 -12.59 9.22
C MET A 144 5.94 -12.45 7.72
N THR A 145 5.03 -11.75 7.04
CA THR A 145 5.25 -11.24 5.68
C THR A 145 5.30 -9.72 5.74
N VAL A 146 6.39 -9.14 5.24
CA VAL A 146 6.57 -7.70 5.13
C VAL A 146 6.12 -7.25 3.74
N PHE A 147 5.23 -6.28 3.66
CA PHE A 147 4.90 -5.57 2.44
C PHE A 147 5.59 -4.20 2.46
N CYS A 148 6.23 -3.83 1.36
CA CYS A 148 6.89 -2.53 1.20
C CYS A 148 6.39 -1.86 -0.09
N GLY A 149 5.58 -0.81 0.08
CA GLY A 149 5.05 0.04 -1.00
C GLY A 149 5.91 1.27 -1.31
N GLY A 150 6.91 1.57 -0.47
CA GLY A 150 7.78 2.74 -0.59
C GLY A 150 9.28 2.40 -0.59
N SER A 151 10.09 3.27 0.00
CA SER A 151 11.54 3.04 0.14
C SER A 151 11.87 1.77 0.93
N LEU A 152 13.01 1.11 0.65
CA LEU A 152 13.44 -0.10 1.38
C LEU A 152 14.10 0.18 2.74
N ASN A 153 14.00 1.40 3.27
CA ASN A 153 14.67 1.80 4.50
C ASN A 153 14.23 0.93 5.70
N THR A 154 12.93 0.81 5.95
CA THR A 154 12.39 -0.05 7.02
C THR A 154 12.83 -1.50 6.84
N LEU A 155 12.74 -2.03 5.61
CA LEU A 155 13.12 -3.41 5.32
C LEU A 155 14.62 -3.67 5.59
N SER A 156 15.48 -2.69 5.31
CA SER A 156 16.91 -2.79 5.57
C SER A 156 17.24 -2.87 7.07
N VAL A 157 16.49 -2.15 7.91
CA VAL A 157 16.62 -2.23 9.37
C VAL A 157 16.14 -3.60 9.87
N LEU A 158 15.04 -4.12 9.33
CA LEU A 158 14.55 -5.45 9.69
C LEU A 158 15.55 -6.55 9.30
N ALA A 159 16.12 -6.50 8.10
CA ALA A 159 17.10 -7.48 7.63
C ALA A 159 18.39 -7.52 8.48
N ASP A 160 18.77 -6.40 9.10
CA ASP A 160 19.93 -6.32 9.99
C ASP A 160 19.69 -6.88 11.39
N ASN A 161 18.45 -6.79 11.87
CA ASN A 161 18.13 -7.06 13.27
C ASN A 161 17.46 -8.41 13.49
N PHE A 162 17.02 -9.07 12.43
CA PHE A 162 16.34 -10.36 12.49
C PHE A 162 16.97 -11.39 11.56
N ASP A 163 16.80 -12.67 11.89
CA ASP A 163 17.14 -13.76 10.99
C ASP A 163 16.29 -13.66 9.72
N CYS A 164 16.94 -13.45 8.58
CA CYS A 164 16.30 -13.34 7.26
C CYS A 164 15.47 -14.57 6.87
N SER A 165 15.69 -15.72 7.52
CA SER A 165 14.85 -16.91 7.33
C SER A 165 13.54 -16.87 8.12
N SER A 166 13.39 -15.94 9.06
CA SER A 166 12.20 -15.84 9.92
C SER A 166 11.03 -15.14 9.23
N PHE A 167 11.26 -14.36 8.17
CA PHE A 167 10.23 -13.61 7.45
C PHE A 167 10.48 -13.57 5.95
N GLU A 168 9.48 -13.18 5.17
CA GLU A 168 9.60 -12.93 3.72
C GLU A 168 9.10 -11.51 3.38
N ALA A 169 9.57 -10.95 2.27
CA ALA A 169 9.18 -9.61 1.83
C ALA A 169 8.56 -9.59 0.43
N TYR A 170 7.57 -8.72 0.24
CA TYR A 170 6.98 -8.37 -1.04
C TYR A 170 7.17 -6.88 -1.25
N VAL A 171 7.86 -6.53 -2.33
CA VAL A 171 8.32 -5.17 -2.60
C VAL A 171 7.73 -4.71 -3.91
N GLN A 172 7.01 -3.59 -3.91
CA GLN A 172 6.75 -2.88 -5.15
C GLN A 172 8.07 -2.29 -5.64
N GLY A 173 8.54 -2.71 -6.81
CA GLY A 173 9.82 -2.24 -7.34
C GLY A 173 10.51 -3.25 -8.24
N GLY A 174 11.71 -2.87 -8.69
CA GLY A 174 12.50 -3.66 -9.63
C GLY A 174 11.97 -3.59 -11.06
N PHE A 175 12.76 -4.13 -11.99
CA PHE A 175 12.43 -4.13 -13.40
C PHE A 175 12.78 -5.47 -14.05
N ALA A 176 11.76 -6.13 -14.58
CA ALA A 176 11.89 -7.28 -15.46
C ALA A 176 11.73 -6.82 -16.91
N SER A 177 12.77 -7.01 -17.72
CA SER A 177 12.78 -6.62 -19.14
C SER A 177 11.89 -7.53 -19.98
N TYR A 178 11.72 -7.16 -21.26
CA TYR A 178 10.95 -7.94 -22.23
C TYR A 178 11.47 -9.38 -22.42
N LYS A 179 12.76 -9.64 -22.13
CA LYS A 179 13.35 -10.98 -22.19
C LYS A 179 12.81 -11.90 -21.09
N ILE A 180 12.50 -11.35 -19.92
CA ILE A 180 12.02 -12.09 -18.76
C ILE A 180 10.50 -12.20 -18.78
N VAL A 181 9.84 -11.06 -19.03
CA VAL A 181 8.38 -10.89 -19.06
C VAL A 181 7.74 -11.54 -20.29
N GLY A 182 8.47 -11.55 -21.40
CA GLY A 182 7.96 -11.98 -22.70
C GLY A 182 7.19 -10.87 -23.43
N SER A 183 7.15 -10.96 -24.76
CA SER A 183 6.58 -9.92 -25.63
C SER A 183 5.08 -9.68 -25.39
N LYS A 184 4.33 -10.70 -24.99
CA LYS A 184 2.89 -10.61 -24.72
C LYS A 184 2.55 -9.75 -23.50
N ASN A 185 3.38 -9.80 -22.47
CA ASN A 185 3.15 -9.14 -21.18
C ASN A 185 3.93 -7.82 -21.05
N THR A 186 4.84 -7.52 -21.99
CA THR A 186 5.65 -6.30 -21.95
C THR A 186 4.81 -5.07 -22.28
N LEU A 187 4.83 -4.07 -21.39
CA LEU A 187 4.16 -2.81 -21.65
C LEU A 187 4.81 -2.05 -22.80
N ASN A 188 3.99 -1.40 -23.63
CA ASN A 188 4.44 -0.67 -24.83
C ASN A 188 5.61 0.31 -24.55
N ARG A 189 5.58 1.03 -23.43
CA ARG A 189 6.63 2.00 -23.08
C ARG A 189 7.96 1.38 -22.63
N PHE A 190 7.95 0.08 -22.34
CA PHE A 190 9.11 -0.72 -21.92
C PHE A 190 9.53 -1.72 -23.00
N LYS A 191 8.91 -1.67 -24.19
CA LYS A 191 9.39 -2.42 -25.35
C LYS A 191 10.86 -2.11 -25.59
N ASP A 192 11.63 -3.16 -25.78
CA ASP A 192 13.06 -3.13 -26.09
C ASP A 192 13.94 -2.46 -25.02
N ARG A 193 13.41 -2.24 -23.81
CA ARG A 193 14.20 -1.77 -22.68
C ARG A 193 14.76 -2.93 -21.88
N GLU A 194 16.07 -2.91 -21.67
CA GLU A 194 16.78 -3.85 -20.80
C GLU A 194 16.75 -3.40 -19.34
N ASP A 195 16.78 -2.09 -19.10
CA ASP A 195 16.78 -1.48 -17.78
C ASP A 195 15.75 -0.34 -17.65
N CYS A 196 15.41 0.03 -16.40
CA CYS A 196 14.56 1.17 -16.10
C CYS A 196 14.83 1.71 -14.69
N PRO A 197 14.81 3.04 -14.47
CA PRO A 197 14.78 3.57 -13.11
C PRO A 197 13.47 3.17 -12.42
N THR A 198 13.54 2.84 -11.14
CA THR A 198 12.37 2.47 -10.31
C THR A 198 12.33 3.37 -9.10
N TRP A 199 11.17 3.95 -8.78
CA TRP A 199 11.03 4.97 -7.75
C TRP A 199 11.47 4.43 -6.38
N ASN A 200 10.81 3.39 -5.88
CA ASN A 200 11.02 2.82 -4.53
C ASN A 200 12.47 2.40 -4.26
N LEU A 201 13.10 1.70 -5.22
CA LEU A 201 14.50 1.27 -5.06
C LEU A 201 15.49 2.44 -5.17
N ASN A 202 15.09 3.56 -5.78
CA ASN A 202 15.94 4.75 -5.90
C ASN A 202 15.74 5.76 -4.76
N LEU A 203 14.68 5.64 -3.96
CA LEU A 203 14.45 6.52 -2.80
C LEU A 203 15.56 6.38 -1.76
N ASP A 204 16.08 5.17 -1.58
CA ASP A 204 17.22 4.87 -0.71
C ASP A 204 18.07 3.74 -1.32
N ILE A 205 19.09 4.13 -2.08
CA ILE A 205 19.99 3.20 -2.77
C ILE A 205 20.83 2.39 -1.77
N GLU A 206 21.23 2.99 -0.64
CA GLU A 206 22.04 2.30 0.36
C GLU A 206 21.22 1.20 1.05
N ALA A 207 20.00 1.52 1.47
CA ALA A 207 19.07 0.54 2.03
C ALA A 207 18.75 -0.56 1.01
N THR A 208 18.53 -0.20 -0.25
CA THR A 208 18.25 -1.18 -1.31
C THR A 208 19.42 -2.13 -1.52
N ASP A 209 20.65 -1.62 -1.69
CA ASP A 209 21.83 -2.45 -1.88
C ASP A 209 22.07 -3.38 -0.70
N LYS A 210 21.81 -2.89 0.51
CA LYS A 210 21.91 -3.66 1.76
C LYS A 210 20.90 -4.81 1.80
N VAL A 211 19.64 -4.53 1.50
CA VAL A 211 18.58 -5.55 1.42
C VAL A 211 18.91 -6.61 0.36
N LEU A 212 19.37 -6.20 -0.84
CA LEU A 212 19.72 -7.14 -1.90
C LEU A 212 20.93 -8.02 -1.57
N LYS A 213 21.84 -7.56 -0.70
CA LYS A 213 22.98 -8.35 -0.21
C LYS A 213 22.58 -9.31 0.92
N SER A 214 21.54 -8.99 1.70
CA SER A 214 21.02 -9.82 2.78
C SER A 214 20.47 -11.16 2.29
N ASP A 215 20.34 -12.17 3.16
CA ASP A 215 19.76 -13.48 2.81
C ASP A 215 18.23 -13.51 2.81
N LEU A 216 17.59 -12.34 2.84
CA LEU A 216 16.14 -12.20 2.84
C LEU A 216 15.54 -12.73 1.54
N LYS A 217 14.45 -13.48 1.67
CA LYS A 217 13.63 -13.89 0.52
C LYS A 217 12.70 -12.75 0.12
N ILE A 218 12.82 -12.30 -1.13
CA ILE A 218 12.08 -11.14 -1.63
C ILE A 218 11.35 -11.47 -2.92
N LYS A 219 10.09 -11.07 -2.99
CA LYS A 219 9.30 -11.04 -4.23
C LYS A 219 9.13 -9.60 -4.68
N PHE A 220 9.73 -9.26 -5.80
CA PHE A 220 9.60 -7.96 -6.43
C PHE A 220 8.40 -7.95 -7.38
N ILE A 221 7.60 -6.91 -7.29
CA ILE A 221 6.53 -6.66 -8.25
C ILE A 221 7.05 -5.64 -9.25
N SER A 222 7.51 -6.18 -10.38
CA SER A 222 8.15 -5.45 -11.47
C SER A 222 7.31 -4.27 -11.95
N LYS A 223 8.00 -3.15 -12.18
CA LYS A 223 7.45 -1.96 -12.85
C LYS A 223 6.80 -2.29 -14.21
N ASN A 224 7.32 -3.29 -14.93
CA ASN A 224 6.78 -3.72 -16.21
C ASN A 224 5.43 -4.45 -16.08
N ILE A 225 5.08 -4.90 -14.87
CA ILE A 225 3.84 -5.62 -14.57
C ILE A 225 2.86 -4.74 -13.80
N CYS A 226 3.28 -4.13 -12.68
CA CYS A 226 2.37 -3.36 -11.83
C CYS A 226 1.81 -2.11 -12.50
N HIS A 227 2.53 -1.53 -13.45
CA HIS A 227 2.03 -0.35 -14.14
C HIS A 227 0.95 -0.63 -15.22
N SER A 228 0.44 -1.86 -15.29
CA SER A 228 -0.79 -2.21 -16.02
C SER A 228 -2.02 -2.33 -15.11
N ALA A 229 -1.87 -2.27 -13.79
CA ALA A 229 -2.94 -2.46 -12.80
C ALA A 229 -3.89 -1.24 -12.72
N TRP A 230 -4.46 -0.85 -13.84
CA TRP A 230 -5.37 0.29 -13.94
C TRP A 230 -6.78 -0.12 -13.51
N VAL A 231 -7.35 0.65 -12.57
CA VAL A 231 -8.77 0.55 -12.22
C VAL A 231 -9.46 1.85 -12.61
N HIS A 232 -10.47 1.74 -13.46
CA HIS A 232 -11.29 2.86 -13.91
C HIS A 232 -12.50 3.06 -13.00
N LYS A 233 -12.98 4.30 -12.91
CA LYS A 233 -14.26 4.62 -12.26
C LYS A 233 -15.40 3.72 -12.79
N ASN A 234 -15.41 3.46 -14.09
CA ASN A 234 -16.44 2.62 -14.71
C ASN A 234 -16.34 1.14 -14.35
N ASP A 235 -15.15 0.65 -14.00
CA ASP A 235 -15.00 -0.74 -13.56
C ASP A 235 -15.73 -0.94 -12.22
N ILE A 236 -15.70 0.07 -11.36
CA ILE A 236 -16.46 0.07 -10.10
C ILE A 236 -17.96 0.21 -10.39
N LEU A 237 -18.37 1.30 -11.07
CA LEU A 237 -19.79 1.64 -11.24
C LEU A 237 -20.61 0.57 -11.99
N LYS A 238 -19.98 -0.22 -12.87
CA LYS A 238 -20.66 -1.31 -13.58
C LYS A 238 -20.88 -2.55 -12.70
N ASN A 239 -20.07 -2.71 -11.65
CA ASN A 239 -20.07 -3.90 -10.80
C ASN A 239 -20.62 -3.62 -9.40
N THR A 240 -20.97 -2.38 -9.07
CA THR A 240 -21.51 -1.98 -7.76
C THR A 240 -22.92 -1.41 -7.87
N ASN A 241 -23.76 -1.71 -6.87
CA ASN A 241 -24.96 -0.93 -6.58
C ASN A 241 -24.61 0.30 -5.73
N MET A 242 -25.57 1.20 -5.51
CA MET A 242 -25.36 2.44 -4.75
C MET A 242 -24.77 2.23 -3.35
N PHE A 243 -25.20 1.19 -2.62
CA PHE A 243 -24.67 0.86 -1.30
C PHE A 243 -23.19 0.43 -1.36
N SER A 244 -22.85 -0.47 -2.28
CA SER A 244 -21.46 -0.89 -2.48
C SER A 244 -20.56 0.21 -3.03
N THR A 245 -21.10 1.16 -3.81
CA THR A 245 -20.33 2.31 -4.33
C THR A 245 -19.83 3.20 -3.19
N ASN A 246 -20.58 3.34 -2.09
CA ASN A 246 -20.13 4.11 -0.92
C ASN A 246 -18.88 3.53 -0.26
N ARG A 247 -18.61 2.23 -0.43
CA ARG A 247 -17.37 1.60 0.06
C ARG A 247 -16.13 1.97 -0.77
N PHE A 248 -16.33 2.57 -1.94
CA PHE A 248 -15.26 3.14 -2.77
C PHE A 248 -15.23 4.68 -2.70
N LYS A 249 -15.89 5.31 -1.73
CA LYS A 249 -16.03 6.79 -1.69
C LYS A 249 -14.68 7.50 -1.74
N THR A 250 -13.67 7.03 -1.00
CA THR A 250 -12.28 7.54 -1.01
C THR A 250 -11.74 7.57 -2.44
N TYR A 251 -11.71 6.39 -3.07
CA TYR A 251 -11.17 6.20 -4.40
C TYR A 251 -11.95 6.98 -5.48
N LEU A 252 -13.28 6.94 -5.44
CA LEU A 252 -14.15 7.63 -6.40
C LEU A 252 -14.08 9.15 -6.27
N SER A 253 -13.91 9.68 -5.06
CA SER A 253 -13.66 11.09 -4.81
C SER A 253 -12.34 11.51 -5.44
N TYR A 254 -11.26 10.79 -5.15
CA TYR A 254 -9.95 11.00 -5.77
C TYR A 254 -10.03 11.01 -7.31
N LEU A 255 -10.72 10.02 -7.92
CA LEU A 255 -10.86 9.94 -9.36
C LEU A 255 -11.73 11.07 -9.95
N SER A 256 -12.66 11.64 -9.19
CA SER A 256 -13.56 12.68 -9.68
C SER A 256 -12.82 13.99 -9.98
N GLY A 257 -11.71 14.27 -9.28
CA GLY A 257 -10.80 15.37 -9.60
C GLY A 257 -9.85 15.12 -10.79
N LYS A 258 -9.75 13.88 -11.31
CA LYS A 258 -8.80 13.52 -12.37
C LYS A 258 -9.44 13.49 -13.75
N LYS A 259 -8.70 13.92 -14.77
CA LYS A 259 -9.13 13.87 -16.19
C LYS A 259 -9.29 12.43 -16.70
N SER A 260 -8.39 11.52 -16.29
CA SER A 260 -8.34 10.15 -16.79
C SER A 260 -9.41 9.21 -16.18
N LYS A 261 -10.02 9.60 -15.05
CA LYS A 261 -10.98 8.78 -14.28
C LYS A 261 -10.49 7.35 -13.99
N LYS A 262 -9.17 7.19 -13.84
CA LYS A 262 -8.50 5.92 -13.50
C LYS A 262 -7.21 6.18 -12.72
N LYS A 263 -6.81 5.21 -11.89
CA LYS A 263 -5.51 5.16 -11.20
C LYS A 263 -4.88 3.79 -11.41
N CYS A 264 -3.56 3.78 -11.52
CA CYS A 264 -2.79 2.54 -11.50
C CYS A 264 -2.54 2.18 -10.04
N LEU A 265 -3.01 1.01 -9.63
CA LEU A 265 -2.96 0.51 -8.26
C LEU A 265 -1.86 -0.55 -8.13
N HIS A 266 -0.61 -0.09 -8.17
CA HIS A 266 0.57 -0.94 -8.17
C HIS A 266 0.84 -1.55 -6.79
N ASP A 267 0.62 -0.81 -5.72
CA ASP A 267 0.79 -1.31 -4.35
C ASP A 267 -0.33 -2.26 -3.96
N VAL A 268 -1.56 -1.98 -4.39
CA VAL A 268 -2.68 -2.91 -4.23
C VAL A 268 -2.39 -4.23 -4.94
N LEU A 269 -1.92 -4.21 -6.20
CA LEU A 269 -1.53 -5.45 -6.89
C LEU A 269 -0.43 -6.19 -6.12
N ALA A 270 0.56 -5.45 -5.64
CA ALA A 270 1.69 -6.03 -4.93
C ALA A 270 1.26 -6.68 -3.61
N PHE A 271 0.43 -6.03 -2.81
CA PHE A 271 -0.15 -6.60 -1.61
C PHE A 271 -1.07 -7.80 -1.92
N MET A 272 -1.95 -7.70 -2.91
CA MET A 272 -2.83 -8.80 -3.32
C MET A 272 -2.07 -10.05 -3.76
N SER A 273 -0.86 -9.90 -4.32
CA SER A 273 -0.01 -11.04 -4.70
C SER A 273 0.46 -11.88 -3.51
N ILE A 274 0.43 -11.31 -2.29
CA ILE A 274 0.75 -12.02 -1.05
C ILE A 274 -0.34 -13.02 -0.68
N GLU A 275 -1.59 -12.63 -0.93
CA GLU A 275 -2.81 -13.33 -0.50
C GLU A 275 -3.31 -14.30 -1.56
N ASN A 276 -3.13 -13.96 -2.84
CA ASN A 276 -3.54 -14.78 -3.97
C ASN A 276 -2.33 -15.21 -4.82
N LYS A 277 -1.94 -16.49 -4.66
CA LYS A 277 -0.81 -17.08 -5.39
C LYS A 277 -1.04 -17.24 -6.89
N GLU A 278 -2.30 -17.25 -7.35
CA GLU A 278 -2.65 -17.36 -8.76
C GLU A 278 -2.67 -16.00 -9.47
N LEU A 279 -2.58 -14.91 -8.70
CA LEU A 279 -2.70 -13.57 -9.24
C LEU A 279 -1.49 -13.16 -10.07
N VAL A 280 -0.29 -13.50 -9.59
CA VAL A 280 0.98 -13.04 -10.15
C VAL A 280 1.92 -14.23 -10.34
N GLU A 281 2.50 -14.34 -11.53
CA GLU A 281 3.56 -15.29 -11.82
C GLU A 281 4.91 -14.65 -11.52
N PHE A 282 5.79 -15.40 -10.86
CA PHE A 282 7.14 -14.97 -10.50
C PHE A 282 8.19 -15.86 -11.17
N LYS A 283 9.33 -15.27 -11.53
CA LYS A 283 10.55 -15.99 -11.89
C LYS A 283 11.69 -15.64 -10.95
N GLU A 284 12.52 -16.62 -10.63
CA GLU A 284 13.73 -16.41 -9.85
C GLU A 284 14.73 -15.57 -10.63
N VAL A 285 15.28 -14.54 -9.99
CA VAL A 285 16.18 -13.58 -10.63
C VAL A 285 17.25 -13.06 -9.67
N VAL A 286 18.32 -12.53 -10.22
CA VAL A 286 19.14 -11.53 -9.55
C VAL A 286 18.73 -10.15 -10.06
N LEU A 287 18.56 -9.20 -9.14
CA LEU A 287 18.26 -7.81 -9.47
C LEU A 287 19.56 -7.00 -9.39
N ASN A 288 19.85 -6.25 -10.45
CA ASN A 288 21.07 -5.47 -10.62
C ASN A 288 20.73 -4.01 -10.92
N ARG A 289 21.69 -3.11 -10.68
CA ARG A 289 21.62 -1.71 -11.10
C ARG A 289 22.94 -1.22 -11.66
N ASN A 290 22.86 -0.13 -12.42
CA ASN A 290 24.04 0.62 -12.83
C ASN A 290 24.41 1.68 -11.77
N ASN A 291 25.47 2.43 -12.02
CA ASN A 291 25.98 3.49 -11.14
C ASN A 291 25.73 4.89 -11.72
N ASP A 292 24.67 5.06 -12.52
CA ASP A 292 24.27 6.38 -13.02
C ASP A 292 23.72 7.24 -11.86
N ASP A 293 23.70 8.56 -12.01
CA ASP A 293 23.12 9.50 -11.03
C ASP A 293 21.67 9.16 -10.67
N ILE A 294 20.91 8.66 -11.64
CA ILE A 294 19.61 8.01 -11.41
C ILE A 294 19.77 6.54 -11.81
N PRO A 295 19.99 5.64 -10.84
CA PRO A 295 20.22 4.24 -11.13
C PRO A 295 19.07 3.61 -11.90
N LYS A 296 19.44 2.79 -12.89
CA LYS A 296 18.52 1.96 -13.66
C LYS A 296 18.70 0.52 -13.24
N TRP A 297 17.58 -0.17 -13.11
CA TRP A 297 17.51 -1.54 -12.63
C TRP A 297 17.20 -2.49 -13.78
N TRP A 298 17.78 -3.69 -13.72
CA TRP A 298 17.42 -4.82 -14.57
C TRP A 298 17.47 -6.11 -13.76
N SER A 299 16.84 -7.15 -14.30
CA SER A 299 16.85 -8.48 -13.70
C SER A 299 17.49 -9.47 -14.67
N GLU A 300 18.11 -10.51 -14.12
CA GLU A 300 18.65 -11.65 -14.85
C GLU A 300 18.09 -12.94 -14.23
N LEU A 301 17.71 -13.92 -15.05
CA LEU A 301 17.21 -15.20 -14.55
C LEU A 301 18.32 -15.96 -13.83
N GLU A 302 18.04 -16.41 -12.61
CA GLU A 302 19.01 -17.14 -11.79
C GLU A 302 18.28 -18.23 -11.02
N THR A 303 18.73 -19.48 -11.16
CA THR A 303 18.13 -20.62 -10.45
C THR A 303 18.56 -20.66 -9.00
N ASN A 304 17.64 -20.98 -8.10
CA ASN A 304 17.84 -20.97 -6.64
C ASN A 304 18.13 -19.58 -6.08
N SER A 305 17.71 -18.52 -6.77
CA SER A 305 17.80 -17.17 -6.22
C SER A 305 16.84 -16.99 -5.03
N LYS A 306 17.29 -16.26 -4.02
CA LYS A 306 16.44 -15.75 -2.91
C LYS A 306 15.47 -14.66 -3.37
N HIS A 307 15.70 -14.09 -4.54
CA HIS A 307 14.83 -13.08 -5.13
C HIS A 307 14.04 -13.66 -6.30
N SER A 308 12.81 -13.20 -6.41
CA SER A 308 11.96 -13.45 -7.57
C SER A 308 11.29 -12.17 -8.00
N ILE A 309 10.92 -12.07 -9.26
CA ILE A 309 10.28 -10.89 -9.83
C ILE A 309 9.05 -11.28 -10.65
N SER A 310 8.00 -10.45 -10.58
CA SER A 310 6.78 -10.69 -11.34
C SER A 310 7.01 -10.58 -12.85
N VAL A 311 6.40 -11.50 -13.59
CA VAL A 311 6.51 -11.60 -15.06
C VAL A 311 5.18 -11.57 -15.79
N SER A 312 4.09 -11.81 -15.07
CA SER A 312 2.73 -11.71 -15.56
C SER A 312 1.78 -11.54 -14.36
N TYR A 313 0.57 -11.09 -14.63
CA TYR A 313 -0.52 -11.13 -13.66
C TYR A 313 -1.85 -11.30 -14.38
N ASN A 314 -2.83 -11.87 -13.69
CA ASN A 314 -4.19 -12.01 -14.19
C ASN A 314 -5.00 -10.74 -13.89
N TYR A 315 -5.23 -9.90 -14.91
CA TYR A 315 -5.96 -8.64 -14.74
C TYR A 315 -7.42 -8.84 -14.33
N ASP A 316 -8.10 -9.84 -14.89
CA ASP A 316 -9.51 -10.08 -14.56
C ASP A 316 -9.64 -10.53 -13.10
N LEU A 317 -8.74 -11.40 -12.64
CA LEU A 317 -8.67 -11.83 -11.25
C LEU A 317 -8.27 -10.68 -10.31
N PHE A 318 -7.36 -9.81 -10.73
CA PHE A 318 -7.01 -8.59 -10.00
C PHE A 318 -8.24 -7.71 -9.80
N LEU A 319 -8.94 -7.39 -10.89
CA LEU A 319 -10.09 -6.49 -10.85
C LEU A 319 -11.26 -7.10 -10.08
N ASP A 320 -11.56 -8.37 -10.30
CA ASP A 320 -12.60 -9.11 -9.61
C ASP A 320 -12.35 -9.16 -8.10
N ASN A 321 -11.12 -9.52 -7.68
CA ASN A 321 -10.77 -9.54 -6.27
C ASN A 321 -10.80 -8.14 -5.64
N PHE A 322 -10.28 -7.12 -6.34
CA PHE A 322 -10.35 -5.74 -5.87
C PHE A 322 -11.80 -5.33 -5.62
N ILE A 323 -12.67 -5.51 -6.61
CA ILE A 323 -14.08 -5.12 -6.51
C ILE A 323 -14.80 -5.93 -5.42
N LYS A 324 -14.66 -7.26 -5.43
CA LYS A 324 -15.32 -8.14 -4.46
C LYS A 324 -14.89 -7.88 -3.04
N THR A 325 -13.62 -7.55 -2.77
CA THR A 325 -13.17 -7.23 -1.40
C THR A 325 -13.97 -6.05 -0.84
N PHE A 326 -14.12 -4.96 -1.60
CA PHE A 326 -14.92 -3.83 -1.13
C PHE A 326 -16.43 -4.13 -1.12
N ILE A 327 -16.98 -4.90 -2.08
CA ILE A 327 -18.42 -5.28 -2.07
C ILE A 327 -18.76 -6.23 -0.92
N ASN A 328 -17.89 -7.18 -0.60
CA ASN A 328 -18.12 -8.22 0.41
C ASN A 328 -17.54 -7.86 1.78
N GLY A 329 -16.72 -6.80 1.83
CA GLY A 329 -16.14 -6.21 3.02
C GLY A 329 -17.19 -5.81 4.04
N ILE A 330 -17.52 -6.74 4.93
CA ILE A 330 -18.64 -6.75 5.87
C ILE A 330 -19.92 -7.37 5.25
N GLN A 331 -20.01 -8.70 5.32
CA GLN A 331 -21.20 -9.38 5.80
C GLN A 331 -21.38 -9.00 7.27
N ILE A 332 -22.47 -8.30 7.57
CA ILE A 332 -22.94 -8.01 8.94
C ILE A 332 -23.43 -9.31 9.56
#